data_AF-A0A7S0JDX2-F1
#
_entry.id   AF-A0A7S0JDX2-F1
#
_cell.length_a   1.000
_cell.length_b   1.000
_cell.length_c   1.000
_cell.angle_alpha   90.00
_cell.angle_beta   90.00
_cell.angle_gamma   90.00
#
_symmetry.space_group_name_H-M   'P 1'
#
loop_
_entity.id
_entity.type
_entity.pdbx_description
1 polymer ?
#
loop_
_entity_poly.entity_id
_entity_poly.type
_entity_poly.pdbx_seq_one_letter_code
_entity_poly.pdbx_strand_id
1 'polypeptide(L)'
;WAIVAANVFKYPFFEFAARYANATSTSLVEGYRSIGRPVIRILAVHVVLSSPVITAAVGVTTGAFVDNLFALGSGGLFGPGSTVAILFASCALVLLSGRFSMLDGMIKAITVLLVVCTLAALAAAVFAPPRAPLHAPTHAADAWDAAGIKFLVALMGWMPVPVDTGSFASSLWSVERFKSAGLHPTL
;
A
#
# COMPACT_ATOMS: atom_id res chain seq x y z
N TRP A 1 8.02 17.91 3.24
CA TRP A 1 7.32 18.03 4.54
C TRP A 1 6.09 17.14 4.61
N ALA A 2 5.19 17.15 3.61
CA ALA A 2 3.93 16.37 3.64
C ALA A 2 4.14 14.86 3.83
N ILE A 3 5.15 14.27 3.18
CA ILE A 3 5.50 12.86 3.33
C ILE A 3 5.93 12.55 4.77
N VAL A 4 6.79 13.39 5.36
CA VAL A 4 7.25 13.22 6.74
C VAL A 4 6.07 13.36 7.71
N ALA A 5 5.24 14.39 7.54
CA ALA A 5 4.05 14.60 8.34
C ALA A 5 3.08 13.41 8.26
N ALA A 6 2.82 12.88 7.07
CA ALA A 6 1.98 11.71 6.87
C ALA A 6 2.50 10.48 7.64
N ASN A 7 3.81 10.24 7.60
CA ASN A 7 4.41 9.13 8.34
C ASN A 7 4.31 9.33 9.85
N VAL A 8 4.58 10.53 10.35
CA VAL A 8 4.49 10.86 11.79
C VAL A 8 3.05 10.68 12.30
N PHE A 9 2.05 11.15 11.56
CA PHE A 9 0.66 11.02 11.97
C PHE A 9 0.16 9.56 11.91
N LYS A 10 0.67 8.75 10.99
CA LYS A 10 0.26 7.35 10.86
C LYS A 10 0.98 6.39 11.79
N TYR A 11 2.24 6.68 12.12
CA TYR A 11 3.08 5.85 12.99
C TYR A 11 2.38 5.36 14.28
N PRO A 12 1.72 6.21 15.09
CA PRO A 12 1.10 5.75 16.33
C PRO A 12 0.05 4.67 16.09
N PHE A 13 -0.73 4.74 15.00
CA PHE A 13 -1.73 3.71 14.70
C PHE A 13 -1.10 2.34 14.43
N PHE A 14 0.01 2.31 13.68
CA PHE A 14 0.74 1.07 13.40
C PHE A 14 1.44 0.52 14.64
N GLU A 15 2.02 1.39 15.46
CA GLU A 15 2.65 1.01 16.73
C GLU A 15 1.63 0.43 17.71
N PHE A 16 0.48 1.09 17.90
CA PHE A 16 -0.60 0.60 18.75
C PHE A 16 -1.19 -0.72 18.23
N ALA A 17 -1.31 -0.88 16.91
CA ALA A 17 -1.79 -2.12 16.32
C ALA A 17 -0.86 -3.31 16.62
N ALA A 18 0.45 -3.12 16.46
CA ALA A 18 1.45 -4.13 16.77
C ALA A 18 1.54 -4.42 18.28
N ARG A 19 1.52 -3.38 19.13
CA ARG A 19 1.53 -3.52 20.60
C ARG A 19 0.29 -4.24 21.12
N TYR A 20 -0.90 -3.91 20.60
CA TYR A 20 -2.14 -4.57 20.96
C TYR A 20 -2.08 -6.06 20.63
N ALA A 21 -1.64 -6.41 19.41
CA ALA A 21 -1.48 -7.79 18.98
C ALA A 21 -0.49 -8.56 19.87
N ASN A 22 0.61 -7.92 20.28
CA ASN A 22 1.60 -8.53 21.16
C ASN A 22 1.07 -8.75 22.59
N ALA A 23 0.42 -7.75 23.17
CA ALA A 23 -0.06 -7.81 24.56
C ALA A 23 -1.29 -8.71 24.73
N THR A 24 -2.20 -8.75 23.76
CA THR A 24 -3.47 -9.50 23.89
C THR A 24 -3.45 -10.85 23.17
N SER A 25 -2.48 -11.10 22.29
CA SER A 25 -2.46 -12.26 21.39
C SER A 25 -3.71 -12.38 20.50
N THR A 26 -4.49 -11.30 20.38
CA THR A 26 -5.69 -11.21 19.55
C THR A 26 -5.51 -10.18 18.45
N SER A 27 -6.18 -10.37 17.31
CA SER A 27 -6.17 -9.37 16.24
C SER A 27 -6.99 -8.14 16.65
N LEU A 28 -6.71 -6.98 16.04
CA LEU A 28 -7.52 -5.77 16.30
C LEU A 28 -9.01 -6.02 16.02
N VAL A 29 -9.34 -6.85 15.03
CA VAL A 29 -10.73 -7.18 14.67
C VAL A 29 -11.43 -7.92 15.80
N GLU A 30 -10.75 -8.88 16.44
CA GLU A 30 -11.30 -9.58 17.61
C GLU A 30 -11.40 -8.63 18.83
N GLY A 31 -10.44 -7.71 18.96
CA GLY A 31 -10.53 -6.61 19.94
C GLY A 31 -11.75 -5.72 19.74
N TYR A 32 -12.05 -5.30 18.52
CA TYR A 32 -13.25 -4.52 18.23
C TYR A 32 -14.54 -5.31 18.46
N ARG A 33 -14.49 -6.64 18.32
CA ARG A 33 -15.63 -7.51 18.65
C ARG A 33 -15.95 -7.52 20.14
N SER A 34 -14.93 -7.47 21.01
CA SER A 34 -15.11 -7.51 22.46
C SER A 34 -15.75 -6.23 23.03
N ILE A 35 -15.56 -5.09 22.36
CA ILE A 35 -16.17 -3.80 22.72
C ILE A 35 -17.68 -3.80 22.44
N GLY A 36 -18.13 -4.52 21.41
CA GLY A 36 -19.56 -4.75 21.17
C GLY A 36 -19.96 -4.96 19.72
N ARG A 37 -21.17 -5.49 19.53
CA ARG A 37 -21.79 -5.76 18.22
C ARG A 37 -21.94 -4.53 17.30
N PRO A 38 -22.24 -3.30 17.75
CA PRO A 38 -22.35 -2.16 16.83
C PRO A 38 -20.99 -1.75 16.25
N VAL A 39 -19.92 -1.86 17.03
CA VAL A 39 -18.58 -1.41 16.62
C VAL A 39 -18.01 -2.29 15.50
N ILE A 40 -18.15 -3.62 15.61
CA ILE A 40 -17.72 -4.52 14.55
C ILE A 40 -18.55 -4.37 13.25
N ARG A 41 -19.82 -3.98 13.35
CA ARG A 41 -20.65 -3.71 12.16
C ARG A 41 -20.18 -2.46 11.43
N ILE A 42 -19.89 -1.38 12.16
CA ILE A 42 -19.34 -0.14 11.58
C ILE A 42 -17.99 -0.45 10.91
N LEU A 43 -17.15 -1.22 11.59
CA LEU A 43 -15.86 -1.65 11.05
C LEU A 43 -16.04 -2.47 9.77
N ALA A 44 -16.95 -3.45 9.77
CA ALA A 44 -17.21 -4.28 8.61
C ALA A 44 -17.72 -3.45 7.42
N VAL A 45 -18.66 -2.52 7.65
CA VAL A 45 -19.16 -1.61 6.62
C VAL A 45 -18.02 -0.74 6.08
N HIS A 46 -17.17 -0.18 6.94
CA HIS A 46 -16.01 0.61 6.52
C HIS A 46 -15.07 -0.20 5.62
N VAL A 47 -14.68 -1.40 6.03
CA VAL A 47 -13.77 -2.26 5.25
C VAL A 47 -14.39 -2.67 3.90
N VAL A 48 -15.68 -3.02 3.88
CA VAL A 48 -16.38 -3.41 2.64
C VAL A 48 -16.49 -2.24 1.66
N LEU A 49 -16.67 -1.02 2.15
CA LEU A 49 -16.73 0.18 1.30
C LEU A 49 -15.34 0.60 0.81
N SER A 50 -14.31 0.50 1.65
CA SER A 50 -12.95 0.97 1.32
C SER A 50 -12.18 -0.01 0.42
N SER A 51 -12.33 -1.32 0.63
CA SER A 51 -11.51 -2.35 -0.05
C SER A 51 -11.61 -2.32 -1.59
N PRO A 52 -12.80 -2.16 -2.21
CA PRO A 52 -12.92 -2.07 -3.67
C PRO A 52 -12.22 -0.84 -4.24
N VAL A 53 -12.25 0.30 -3.51
CA VAL A 53 -11.60 1.54 -3.92
C VAL A 53 -10.08 1.36 -3.92
N ILE A 54 -9.52 0.76 -2.87
CA ILE A 54 -8.09 0.44 -2.77
C ILE A 54 -7.68 -0.50 -3.92
N THR A 55 -8.45 -1.56 -4.13
CA THR A 55 -8.16 -2.56 -5.17
C THR A 55 -8.22 -1.95 -6.57
N ALA A 56 -9.21 -1.10 -6.84
CA ALA A 56 -9.34 -0.40 -8.12
C ALA A 56 -8.18 0.57 -8.37
N ALA A 57 -7.79 1.36 -7.36
CA ALA A 57 -6.66 2.28 -7.48
C ALA A 57 -5.34 1.57 -7.81
N VAL A 58 -5.05 0.46 -7.11
CA VAL A 58 -3.86 -0.36 -7.37
C VAL A 58 -3.95 -1.08 -8.72
N GLY A 59 -5.12 -1.58 -9.10
CA GLY A 59 -5.34 -2.26 -10.38
C GLY A 59 -5.15 -1.34 -11.58
N VAL A 60 -5.72 -0.13 -11.54
CA VAL A 60 -5.58 0.85 -12.63
C VAL A 60 -4.15 1.36 -12.76
N THR A 61 -3.47 1.65 -11.65
CA THR A 61 -2.07 2.10 -11.68
C THR A 61 -1.14 1.01 -12.20
N THR A 62 -1.32 -0.24 -11.77
CA THR A 62 -0.54 -1.38 -12.28
C THR A 62 -0.82 -1.62 -13.76
N GLY A 63 -2.08 -1.59 -14.18
CA GLY A 63 -2.45 -1.70 -15.59
C GLY A 63 -1.80 -0.62 -16.45
N ALA A 64 -1.79 0.63 -15.98
CA ALA A 64 -1.13 1.74 -16.67
C ALA A 64 0.38 1.53 -16.82
N PHE A 65 1.06 0.96 -15.81
CA PHE A 65 2.48 0.61 -15.93
C PHE A 65 2.72 -0.52 -16.95
N VAL A 66 1.87 -1.55 -16.97
CA VAL A 66 1.94 -2.64 -17.95
C VAL A 66 1.73 -2.09 -19.36
N ASP A 67 0.72 -1.25 -19.55
CA ASP A 67 0.45 -0.61 -20.84
C ASP A 67 1.62 0.25 -21.31
N ASN A 68 2.28 0.98 -20.40
CA ASN A 68 3.45 1.80 -20.71
C ASN A 68 4.68 0.95 -21.05
N LEU A 69 4.92 -0.14 -20.31
CA LEU A 69 6.09 -1.00 -20.50
C LEU A 69 6.02 -1.82 -21.80
N PHE A 70 4.84 -2.33 -22.14
CA PHE A 70 4.64 -3.15 -23.35
C PHE A 70 4.09 -2.34 -24.53
N ALA A 71 3.94 -1.01 -24.38
CA ALA A 71 3.40 -0.10 -25.38
C ALA A 71 2.03 -0.55 -25.98
N LEU A 72 1.19 -1.18 -25.15
CA LEU A 72 -0.06 -1.80 -25.60
C LEU A 72 -1.16 -0.78 -25.94
N GLY A 73 -1.06 0.45 -25.42
CA GLY A 73 -2.11 1.46 -25.53
C GLY A 73 -2.13 2.31 -26.82
N SER A 74 -1.02 2.44 -27.55
CA SER A 74 -0.94 3.33 -28.73
C SER A 74 -0.94 2.59 -30.09
N GLY A 75 -1.26 1.30 -30.09
CA GLY A 75 -1.32 0.48 -31.31
C GLY A 75 -1.43 -1.03 -31.10
N GLY A 76 -1.66 -1.50 -29.87
CA GLY A 76 -1.77 -2.92 -29.54
C GLY A 76 -3.17 -3.50 -29.75
N LEU A 77 -3.25 -4.83 -29.82
CA LEU A 77 -4.45 -5.66 -30.05
C LEU A 77 -5.57 -5.50 -28.98
N PHE A 78 -5.36 -4.68 -27.94
CA PHE A 78 -6.09 -4.70 -26.68
C PHE A 78 -6.49 -3.26 -26.30
N GLY A 79 -7.80 -3.00 -26.19
CA GLY A 79 -8.34 -1.66 -25.90
C GLY A 79 -8.12 -1.21 -24.44
N PRO A 80 -8.23 0.10 -24.16
CA PRO A 80 -8.07 0.66 -22.81
C PRO A 80 -9.08 0.01 -21.85
N GLY A 81 -8.57 -0.77 -20.88
CA GLY A 81 -9.36 -1.54 -19.90
C GLY A 81 -9.18 -3.07 -20.00
N SER A 82 -8.78 -3.58 -21.16
CA SER A 82 -8.53 -5.02 -21.32
C SER A 82 -7.29 -5.51 -20.57
N THR A 83 -6.23 -4.70 -20.49
CA THR A 83 -5.02 -5.01 -19.70
C THR A 83 -5.34 -5.17 -18.21
N VAL A 84 -6.20 -4.30 -17.65
CA VAL A 84 -6.61 -4.39 -16.24
C VAL A 84 -7.41 -5.67 -15.99
N ALA A 85 -8.33 -6.01 -16.90
CA ALA A 85 -9.11 -7.25 -16.81
C ALA A 85 -8.22 -8.51 -16.91
N ILE A 86 -7.25 -8.53 -17.82
CA ILE A 86 -6.27 -9.61 -17.96
C ILE A 86 -5.40 -9.72 -16.69
N LEU A 87 -4.97 -8.59 -16.13
CA LEU A 87 -4.21 -8.54 -14.89
C LEU A 87 -4.99 -9.18 -13.74
N PHE A 88 -6.24 -8.75 -13.50
CA PHE A 88 -7.08 -9.34 -12.45
C PHE A 88 -7.37 -10.83 -12.70
N ALA A 89 -7.61 -11.22 -13.95
CA ALA A 89 -7.80 -12.63 -14.30
C ALA A 89 -6.55 -13.47 -13.99
N SER A 90 -5.36 -12.94 -14.29
CA SER A 90 -4.09 -13.62 -13.97
C SER A 90 -3.89 -13.76 -12.47
N CYS A 91 -4.16 -12.72 -11.68
CA CYS A 91 -4.08 -12.77 -10.22
C CYS A 91 -5.08 -13.77 -9.64
N ALA A 92 -6.32 -13.78 -10.15
CA ALA A 92 -7.34 -14.74 -9.72
C ALA A 92 -6.92 -16.19 -10.01
N LEU A 93 -6.33 -16.44 -11.19
CA LEU A 93 -5.87 -17.78 -11.57
C LEU A 93 -4.72 -18.26 -10.67
N VAL A 94 -3.78 -17.38 -10.34
CA VAL A 94 -2.68 -17.70 -9.40
C VAL A 94 -3.23 -18.00 -7.99
N LEU A 95 -4.21 -17.23 -7.52
CA LEU A 95 -4.84 -17.46 -6.22
C LEU A 95 -5.60 -18.78 -6.17
N LEU A 96 -6.35 -19.12 -7.22
CA LEU A 96 -7.07 -20.40 -7.34
C LEU A 96 -6.11 -21.60 -7.40
N SER A 97 -4.88 -21.41 -7.89
CA SER A 97 -3.85 -22.45 -7.92
C SER A 97 -3.30 -22.82 -6.52
N GLY A 98 -3.65 -22.07 -5.46
CA GLY A 98 -3.34 -22.42 -4.07
C GLY A 98 -1.86 -22.32 -3.67
N ARG A 99 -0.98 -21.84 -4.57
CA ARG A 99 0.48 -21.73 -4.34
C ARG A 99 0.85 -20.46 -3.58
N PHE A 100 0.32 -20.31 -2.36
CA PHE A 100 0.60 -19.15 -1.51
C PHE A 100 2.11 -18.96 -1.26
N SER A 101 2.87 -20.05 -1.12
CA SER A 101 4.32 -20.01 -0.94
C SER A 101 5.07 -19.39 -2.13
N MET A 102 4.59 -19.55 -3.36
CA MET A 102 5.21 -18.94 -4.54
C MET A 102 4.96 -17.43 -4.55
N LEU A 103 3.75 -17.01 -4.19
CA LEU A 103 3.36 -15.61 -4.13
C LEU A 103 4.17 -14.85 -3.06
N ASP A 104 4.34 -15.45 -1.87
CA ASP A 104 5.16 -14.88 -0.80
C ASP A 104 6.64 -14.70 -1.22
N GLY A 105 7.20 -15.69 -1.93
CA GLY A 105 8.55 -15.58 -2.50
C GLY A 105 8.68 -14.44 -3.51
N MET A 106 7.71 -14.29 -4.41
CA MET A 106 7.68 -13.22 -5.40
C MET A 106 7.57 -11.83 -4.75
N ILE A 107 6.72 -11.66 -3.74
CA ILE A 107 6.57 -10.40 -3.02
C ILE A 107 7.89 -9.98 -2.37
N LYS A 108 8.62 -10.91 -1.74
CA LYS A 108 9.94 -10.63 -1.16
C LYS A 108 10.95 -10.19 -2.23
N ALA A 109 11.01 -10.90 -3.35
CA ALA A 109 11.91 -10.57 -4.46
C ALA A 109 11.62 -9.18 -5.04
N ILE A 110 10.35 -8.87 -5.32
CA ILE A 110 9.91 -7.56 -5.82
C ILE A 110 10.24 -6.46 -4.81
N THR A 111 10.01 -6.71 -3.52
CA THR A 111 10.32 -5.74 -2.45
C THR A 111 11.81 -5.41 -2.41
N VAL A 112 12.68 -6.42 -2.45
CA VAL A 112 14.14 -6.23 -2.47
C VAL A 112 14.56 -5.47 -3.73
N LEU A 113 14.04 -5.87 -4.90
CA LEU A 113 14.31 -5.18 -6.16
C LEU A 113 13.92 -3.70 -6.09
N LEU A 114 12.73 -3.39 -5.55
CA LEU A 114 12.24 -2.03 -5.43
C LEU A 114 13.12 -1.18 -4.50
N VAL A 115 13.57 -1.76 -3.38
CA VAL A 115 14.52 -1.10 -2.46
C VAL A 115 15.82 -0.79 -3.17
N VAL A 116 16.39 -1.75 -3.89
CA VAL A 116 17.63 -1.57 -4.65
C VAL A 116 17.47 -0.48 -5.72
N CYS A 117 16.39 -0.52 -6.51
CA CYS A 117 16.09 0.51 -7.51
C CYS A 117 15.93 1.90 -6.88
N THR A 118 15.28 1.99 -5.71
CA THR A 118 15.09 3.26 -4.99
C THR A 118 16.42 3.81 -4.48
N LEU A 119 17.28 2.95 -3.93
CA LEU A 119 18.62 3.34 -3.49
C LEU A 119 19.50 3.76 -4.67
N ALA A 120 19.41 3.06 -5.81
CA ALA A 120 20.11 3.42 -7.03
C ALA A 120 19.64 4.78 -7.59
N ALA A 121 18.33 5.03 -7.59
CA ALA A 121 17.76 6.32 -7.97
C ALA A 121 18.20 7.45 -7.01
N LEU A 122 18.24 7.18 -5.70
CA LEU A 122 18.75 8.13 -4.71
C LEU A 122 20.23 8.45 -4.94
N ALA A 123 21.06 7.42 -5.16
CA ALA A 123 22.47 7.61 -5.47
C ALA A 123 22.64 8.41 -6.78
N ALA A 124 21.90 8.07 -7.83
CA ALA A 124 21.91 8.81 -9.07
C ALA A 124 21.50 10.28 -8.87
N ALA A 125 20.49 10.57 -8.05
CA ALA A 125 20.06 11.93 -7.76
C ALA A 125 21.11 12.74 -6.97
N VAL A 126 21.88 12.10 -6.10
CA VAL A 126 22.92 12.76 -5.29
C VAL A 126 24.23 12.96 -6.08
N PHE A 127 24.62 11.98 -6.89
CA PHE A 127 25.92 11.97 -7.57
C PHE A 127 25.88 12.44 -9.04
N ALA A 128 24.72 12.49 -9.68
CA ALA A 128 24.64 12.99 -11.05
C ALA A 128 24.80 14.53 -11.07
N PRO A 129 25.65 15.08 -11.96
CA PRO A 129 25.72 16.52 -12.16
C PRO A 129 24.36 17.05 -12.63
N PRO A 130 23.93 18.27 -12.23
CA PRO A 130 22.66 18.84 -12.66
C PRO A 130 22.60 18.93 -14.19
N ARG A 131 21.79 18.06 -14.82
CA ARG A 131 21.67 17.98 -16.30
C ARG A 131 20.79 19.07 -16.90
N ALA A 132 20.20 19.93 -16.07
CA ALA A 132 19.42 21.09 -16.50
C ALA A 132 19.72 22.26 -15.56
N PRO A 133 19.67 23.52 -16.04
CA PRO A 133 19.55 24.64 -15.11
C PRO A 133 18.37 24.33 -14.20
N LEU A 134 18.54 24.55 -12.89
CA LEU A 134 17.44 24.59 -11.94
C LEU A 134 16.50 25.70 -12.42
N HIS A 135 15.61 25.40 -13.36
CA HIS A 135 14.36 26.12 -13.46
C HIS A 135 13.69 25.83 -12.13
N ALA A 136 13.80 26.80 -11.21
CA ALA A 136 12.88 26.90 -10.10
C ALA A 136 11.51 26.66 -10.72
N PRO A 137 10.75 25.63 -10.29
CA PRO A 137 9.48 25.33 -10.89
C PRO A 137 8.69 26.63 -10.95
N THR A 138 8.46 27.14 -12.16
CA THR A 138 7.78 28.42 -12.41
C THR A 138 6.38 28.41 -11.80
N HIS A 139 5.87 27.21 -11.53
CA HIS A 139 4.74 26.92 -10.69
C HIS A 139 5.14 25.78 -9.74
N ALA A 140 5.81 26.09 -8.63
CA ALA A 140 5.58 25.26 -7.45
C ALA A 140 4.08 25.40 -7.18
N ALA A 141 3.29 24.40 -7.56
CA ALA A 141 1.86 24.41 -7.28
C ALA A 141 1.71 24.71 -5.79
N ASP A 142 1.17 25.88 -5.46
CA ASP A 142 1.02 26.28 -4.09
C ASP A 142 0.27 25.15 -3.40
N ALA A 143 0.91 24.57 -2.37
CA ALA A 143 0.33 23.44 -1.65
C ALA A 143 -1.05 23.79 -1.05
N TRP A 144 -1.33 25.09 -0.96
CA TRP A 144 -2.53 25.72 -0.44
C TRP A 144 -3.56 26.10 -1.50
N ASP A 145 -3.26 25.94 -2.79
CA ASP A 145 -4.28 26.05 -3.83
C ASP A 145 -5.24 24.86 -3.76
N ALA A 146 -6.46 25.00 -4.29
CA ALA A 146 -7.46 23.95 -4.27
C ALA A 146 -6.95 22.63 -4.90
N ALA A 147 -6.11 22.72 -5.94
CA ALA A 147 -5.45 21.55 -6.51
C ALA A 147 -4.40 20.93 -5.57
N GLY A 148 -3.59 21.78 -4.93
CA GLY A 148 -2.58 21.37 -3.94
C GLY A 148 -3.19 20.68 -2.72
N ILE A 149 -4.30 21.21 -2.20
CA ILE A 149 -5.03 20.62 -1.06
C ILE A 149 -5.61 19.26 -1.45
N LYS A 150 -6.27 19.14 -2.62
CA LYS A 150 -6.79 17.84 -3.11
C LYS A 150 -5.67 16.80 -3.25
N PHE A 151 -4.51 17.21 -3.76
CA PHE A 151 -3.34 16.35 -3.87
C PHE A 151 -2.80 15.95 -2.49
N LEU A 152 -2.67 16.88 -1.55
CA LEU A 152 -2.20 16.59 -0.19
C LEU A 152 -3.12 15.63 0.56
N VAL A 153 -4.44 15.81 0.46
CA VAL A 153 -5.42 14.91 1.08
C VAL A 153 -5.29 13.50 0.49
N ALA A 154 -5.18 13.39 -0.83
CA ALA A 154 -4.96 12.10 -1.49
C ALA A 154 -3.62 11.47 -1.08
N LEU A 155 -2.53 12.24 -1.08
CA LEU A 155 -1.18 11.77 -0.72
C LEU A 155 -1.13 11.30 0.74
N MET A 156 -1.60 12.11 1.69
CA MET A 156 -1.55 11.81 3.12
C MET A 156 -2.51 10.69 3.52
N GLY A 157 -3.70 10.64 2.90
CA GLY A 157 -4.67 9.58 3.15
C GLY A 157 -4.16 8.20 2.73
N TRP A 158 -3.48 8.12 1.58
CA TRP A 158 -3.22 6.85 0.91
C TRP A 158 -1.77 6.34 1.00
N MET A 159 -0.76 7.20 1.18
CA MET A 159 0.64 6.76 1.42
C MET A 159 0.97 6.53 2.90
N PRO A 160 1.92 5.63 3.26
CA PRO A 160 2.42 4.51 2.46
C PRO A 160 1.38 3.39 2.33
N VAL A 161 0.49 3.25 3.33
CA VAL A 161 -0.65 2.32 3.34
C VAL A 161 -1.83 3.02 4.05
N PRO A 162 -3.09 2.76 3.65
CA PRO A 162 -4.28 3.16 4.40
C PRO A 162 -4.22 2.65 5.85
N VAL A 163 -4.51 3.52 6.82
CA VAL A 163 -4.29 3.23 8.26
C VAL A 163 -5.08 2.01 8.72
N ASP A 164 -6.29 1.85 8.21
CA ASP A 164 -7.17 0.71 8.38
C ASP A 164 -6.50 -0.59 7.92
N THR A 165 -6.11 -0.68 6.65
CA THR A 165 -5.54 -1.90 6.08
C THR A 165 -4.20 -2.24 6.73
N GLY A 166 -3.36 -1.24 6.97
CA GLY A 166 -2.05 -1.43 7.61
C GLY A 166 -2.16 -1.91 9.06
N SER A 167 -3.08 -1.35 9.85
CA SER A 167 -3.24 -1.71 11.27
C SER A 167 -3.92 -3.07 11.44
N PHE A 168 -4.94 -3.38 10.65
CA PHE A 168 -5.62 -4.67 10.73
C PHE A 168 -4.77 -5.81 10.21
N ALA A 169 -4.17 -5.66 9.03
CA ALA A 169 -3.31 -6.69 8.46
C ALA A 169 -2.09 -6.94 9.35
N SER A 170 -1.39 -5.89 9.82
CA SER A 170 -0.22 -6.06 10.69
C SER A 170 -0.58 -6.78 11.99
N SER A 171 -1.71 -6.47 12.62
CA SER A 171 -2.15 -7.16 13.84
C SER A 171 -2.44 -8.63 13.60
N LEU A 172 -3.11 -8.97 12.50
CA LEU A 172 -3.48 -10.36 12.17
C LEU A 172 -2.25 -11.19 11.82
N TRP A 173 -1.38 -10.66 10.97
CA TRP A 173 -0.12 -11.33 10.57
C TRP A 173 0.84 -11.48 11.75
N SER A 174 0.88 -10.52 12.68
CA SER A 174 1.69 -10.64 13.90
C SER A 174 1.20 -11.78 14.78
N VAL A 175 -0.11 -11.87 15.01
CA VAL A 175 -0.72 -12.96 15.80
C VAL A 175 -0.44 -14.32 15.17
N GLU A 176 -0.60 -14.45 13.85
CA GLU A 176 -0.38 -15.72 13.16
C GLU A 176 1.11 -16.13 13.15
N ARG A 177 2.01 -15.13 13.06
CA ARG A 177 3.45 -15.35 13.17
C ARG A 177 3.85 -15.77 14.59
N PHE A 178 3.24 -15.22 15.64
CA PHE A 178 3.47 -15.68 17.02
C PHE A 178 3.03 -17.12 17.24
N LYS A 179 1.84 -17.50 16.73
CA LYS A 179 1.37 -18.88 16.77
C LYS A 179 2.30 -19.84 16.02
N SER A 180 2.81 -19.43 14.86
CA SER A 180 3.68 -20.25 14.01
C SER A 180 5.11 -20.36 14.56
N ALA A 181 5.62 -19.32 15.23
CA ALA A 181 6.99 -19.24 15.73
C ALA A 181 7.16 -19.74 17.18
N GLY A 182 6.07 -19.93 17.94
CA GLY A 182 6.12 -20.38 19.33
C GLY A 182 6.80 -19.39 20.30
N LEU A 183 7.01 -18.14 19.87
CA LEU A 183 7.70 -17.10 20.61
C LEU A 183 6.74 -15.94 20.89
N HIS A 184 6.54 -15.64 22.17
CA HIS A 184 5.90 -14.39 22.61
C HIS A 184 7.01 -13.37 22.90
N PRO A 185 7.18 -12.33 22.07
CA PRO A 185 8.12 -11.27 22.40
C PRO A 185 7.64 -10.51 23.63
N THR A 186 8.49 -10.47 24.66
CA THR A 186 8.29 -9.61 25.82
C THR A 186 8.31 -8.14 25.41
N LEU A 187 7.44 -7.33 26.01
CA LEU A 187 7.36 -5.88 25.81
C LEU A 187 8.69 -5.18 26.12
#